data_AF-A0AAD8XY87-F1
#
_entry.id   AF-A0AAD8XY87-F1
#
_cell.length_a   1.000
_cell.length_b   1.000
_cell.length_c   1.000
_cell.angle_alpha   90.00
_cell.angle_beta   90.00
_cell.angle_gamma   90.00
#
_symmetry.space_group_name_H-M   'P 1'
#
loop_
_entity.id
_entity.type
_entity.pdbx_description
1 polymer ?
#
loop_
_entity_poly.entity_id
_entity_poly.type
_entity_poly.pdbx_seq_one_letter_code
_entity_poly.pdbx_strand_id
1 'polypeptide(L)'
;MDDSSCCASCGITAYDDIELKKCDACKLVRYCSVKCQKDHRSKHERACKQRAAELHDEILFRQPESRHLGDCPLCYLPHPIDRSKAVTTGCCSKMTCRGCYHANLMREFKEALDHVCPFCRHPAPKTVEEADKLLVRRVESNDPLSLVEVGAKRYSEGDYASAFKYWTKSAELGDAEAHFHLFILHHDGKGVEKDRKKEVYHLEKAAIAGHPIGRYNLGCAEFDDGSIERAVKHFIIAANLGHNGAMKALQELHADGYVSKEDFATALRGHQAAVDATKSPQRREAAEANIVVSIHLMMMSEVFEVDDTSCCASCGITAKDDIELKKCDACKLVRYCNVKCQKEHRPNHERACEKRVAELRDEILFRQPESRHLGDCPLCCLPHPVDRTKAVVTGCCSKMICRGCFHANLMREFKEALDHVCPFCRHPAPKTVEESYKLLMRRVEANDPLSLVEVGMERLSKGDYAGAFKYWTKAAELGDAESHFHLSVSYHDGKGVQTDLKKQVYHLEIAAIAGHPYARHNLGCIDEMIDRAVKHLIISANLGCDEAIQKLKEHYKYGKVSKEDFAAALRGHHAAVDATKSPQRREAAEASMYMRRF
;
A
#
# COMPACT_ATOMS: atom_id res chain seq x y z
N MET A 1 50.03 -1.27 11.82
CA MET A 1 50.22 -2.39 12.77
C MET A 1 48.99 -2.40 13.65
N ASP A 2 48.25 -3.50 13.66
CA ASP A 2 47.06 -3.67 14.50
C ASP A 2 47.49 -3.78 15.97
N ASP A 3 47.32 -2.68 16.71
CA ASP A 3 47.61 -2.56 18.15
C ASP A 3 46.56 -3.31 19.01
N SER A 4 45.64 -4.07 18.39
CA SER A 4 44.49 -4.67 19.07
C SER A 4 44.71 -6.05 19.69
N SER A 5 45.92 -6.60 19.64
CA SER A 5 46.25 -7.92 20.20
C SER A 5 46.74 -7.90 21.65
N CYS A 6 46.99 -6.73 22.23
CA CYS A 6 47.57 -6.60 23.58
C CYS A 6 46.72 -5.75 24.54
N CYS A 7 46.93 -5.95 25.84
CA CYS A 7 46.33 -5.13 26.88
C CYS A 7 46.92 -3.72 26.85
N ALA A 8 46.08 -2.71 26.70
CA ALA A 8 46.51 -1.30 26.59
C ALA A 8 47.23 -0.77 27.86
N SER A 9 47.13 -1.46 29.00
CA SER A 9 47.81 -1.06 30.23
C SER A 9 49.14 -1.75 30.45
N CYS A 10 49.22 -3.07 30.24
CA CYS A 10 50.39 -3.88 30.64
C CYS A 10 51.09 -4.56 29.45
N GLY A 11 50.58 -4.38 28.23
CA GLY A 11 51.17 -4.92 27.01
C GLY A 11 51.01 -6.43 26.81
N ILE A 12 50.33 -7.15 27.72
CA ILE A 12 50.17 -8.61 27.59
C ILE A 12 49.31 -8.94 26.38
N THR A 13 49.78 -9.85 25.54
CA THR A 13 49.06 -10.31 24.35
C THR A 13 48.06 -11.40 24.69
N ALA A 14 46.97 -11.48 23.91
CA ALA A 14 46.04 -12.61 24.00
C ALA A 14 46.76 -13.90 23.54
N TYR A 15 47.00 -14.81 24.49
CA TYR A 15 47.39 -16.21 24.27
C TYR A 15 46.33 -17.11 24.92
N ASP A 16 46.40 -18.43 24.70
CA ASP A 16 45.34 -19.43 24.98
C ASP A 16 44.64 -19.32 26.36
N ASP A 17 45.25 -18.69 27.37
CA ASP A 17 44.70 -18.53 28.72
C ASP A 17 44.28 -17.09 29.12
N ILE A 18 44.42 -16.07 28.25
CA ILE A 18 44.14 -14.66 28.59
C ILE A 18 43.17 -14.01 27.59
N GLU A 19 41.91 -13.87 28.02
CA GLU A 19 40.88 -13.17 27.26
C GLU A 19 40.93 -11.64 27.50
N LEU A 20 41.16 -10.87 26.44
CA LEU A 20 41.21 -9.41 26.50
C LEU A 20 39.82 -8.79 26.23
N LYS A 21 39.25 -8.10 27.22
CA LYS A 21 37.94 -7.43 27.09
C LYS A 21 38.08 -6.04 26.51
N LYS A 22 37.27 -5.71 25.49
CA LYS A 22 37.21 -4.36 24.93
C LYS A 22 36.67 -3.38 25.98
N CYS A 23 37.16 -2.14 25.96
CA CYS A 23 36.59 -1.05 26.75
C CYS A 23 35.11 -0.87 26.42
N ASP A 24 34.25 -0.88 27.44
CA ASP A 24 32.80 -0.87 27.25
C ASP A 24 32.27 0.40 26.58
N ALA A 25 32.96 1.53 26.76
CA ALA A 25 32.59 2.82 26.20
C ALA A 25 33.08 3.00 24.75
N CYS A 26 34.40 2.90 24.50
CA CYS A 26 34.98 3.29 23.21
C CYS A 26 35.29 2.12 22.26
N LYS A 27 35.33 0.88 22.76
CA LYS A 27 35.69 -0.33 22.01
C LYS A 27 37.08 -0.33 21.32
N LEU A 28 37.90 0.72 21.48
CA LEU A 28 39.22 0.88 20.85
C LEU A 28 40.31 0.03 21.51
N VAL A 29 40.32 0.01 22.84
CA VAL A 29 41.37 -0.62 23.64
C VAL A 29 40.83 -1.86 24.33
N ARG A 30 41.72 -2.81 24.64
CA ARG A 30 41.38 -4.01 25.39
C ARG A 30 42.16 -4.12 26.69
N TYR A 31 41.58 -4.83 27.66
CA TYR A 31 42.16 -5.03 29.00
C TYR A 31 42.07 -6.49 29.43
N CYS A 32 43.14 -7.00 30.04
CA CYS A 32 43.14 -8.34 30.66
C CYS A 32 42.47 -8.34 32.05
N SER A 33 42.27 -7.16 32.67
CA SER A 33 41.67 -7.06 34.00
C SER A 33 41.05 -5.68 34.26
N VAL A 34 40.13 -5.62 35.24
CA VAL A 34 39.56 -4.36 35.74
C VAL A 34 40.64 -3.44 36.33
N LYS A 35 41.70 -4.01 36.90
CA LYS A 35 42.84 -3.25 37.42
C LYS A 35 43.55 -2.49 36.29
N CYS A 36 43.91 -3.20 35.22
CA CYS A 36 44.52 -2.58 34.02
C CYS A 36 43.62 -1.50 33.40
N GLN A 37 42.30 -1.68 33.41
CA GLN A 37 41.37 -0.65 32.94
C GLN A 37 41.41 0.61 33.82
N LYS A 38 41.49 0.47 35.15
CA LYS A 38 41.62 1.60 36.08
C LYS A 38 42.95 2.31 35.92
N ASP A 39 44.05 1.56 35.84
CA ASP A 39 45.42 2.10 35.72
C ASP A 39 45.62 2.87 34.41
N HIS A 40 44.98 2.43 33.32
CA HIS A 40 45.04 3.11 32.03
C HIS A 40 44.04 4.28 31.88
N ARG A 41 43.06 4.41 32.79
CA ARG A 41 41.93 5.36 32.62
C ARG A 41 42.40 6.79 32.42
N SER A 42 43.33 7.28 33.24
CA SER A 42 43.82 8.67 33.15
C SER A 42 44.51 9.00 31.82
N LYS A 43 45.15 8.01 31.18
CA LYS A 43 45.82 8.17 29.88
C LYS A 43 44.85 8.11 28.70
N HIS A 44 43.69 7.51 28.89
CA HIS A 44 42.74 7.21 27.81
C HIS A 44 41.42 7.96 27.89
N GLU A 45 41.08 8.56 29.04
CA GLU A 45 39.75 9.11 29.31
C GLU A 45 39.26 10.07 28.23
N ARG A 46 40.10 11.00 27.76
CA ARG A 46 39.73 11.97 26.72
C ARG A 46 39.42 11.27 25.39
N ALA A 47 40.33 10.40 24.92
CA ALA A 47 40.14 9.63 23.70
C ALA A 47 38.94 8.67 23.80
N CYS A 48 38.71 8.10 25.00
CA CYS A 48 37.59 7.23 25.30
C CYS A 48 36.26 7.96 25.16
N LYS A 49 36.13 9.15 25.77
CA LYS A 49 34.92 9.98 25.70
C LYS A 49 34.64 10.43 24.27
N GLN A 50 35.66 10.88 23.54
CA GLN A 50 35.51 11.27 22.14
C GLN A 50 35.00 10.10 21.30
N ARG A 51 35.63 8.93 21.40
CA ARG A 51 35.20 7.77 20.64
C ARG A 51 33.82 7.26 21.06
N ALA A 52 33.50 7.29 22.35
CA ALA A 52 32.18 6.91 22.83
C ALA A 52 31.09 7.82 22.25
N ALA A 53 31.36 9.13 22.13
CA ALA A 53 30.46 10.08 21.45
C ALA A 53 30.34 9.77 19.94
N GLU A 54 31.44 9.46 19.26
CA GLU A 54 31.41 9.05 17.84
C GLU A 54 30.59 7.77 17.62
N LEU A 55 30.76 6.76 18.48
CA LEU A 55 29.99 5.51 18.41
C LEU A 55 28.51 5.74 18.71
N HIS A 56 28.21 6.64 19.65
CA HIS A 56 26.83 7.03 19.94
C HIS A 56 26.20 7.72 18.73
N ASP A 57 26.89 8.68 18.12
CA ASP A 57 26.43 9.36 16.91
C ASP A 57 26.27 8.40 15.72
N GLU A 58 27.16 7.42 15.56
CA GLU A 58 27.05 6.40 14.52
C GLU A 58 25.75 5.58 14.67
N ILE A 59 25.35 5.27 15.89
CA ILE A 59 24.08 4.58 16.18
C ILE A 59 22.89 5.53 15.96
N LEU A 60 22.98 6.75 16.47
CA LEU A 60 21.90 7.73 16.46
C LEU A 60 21.53 8.16 15.03
N PHE A 61 22.53 8.41 14.17
CA PHE A 61 22.34 8.85 12.79
C PHE A 61 22.26 7.71 11.78
N ARG A 62 22.26 6.46 12.23
CA ARG A 62 21.95 5.32 11.36
C ARG A 62 20.49 5.41 10.92
N GLN A 63 20.26 5.34 9.61
CA GLN A 63 18.90 5.19 9.07
C GLN A 63 18.33 3.85 9.57
N PRO A 64 17.16 3.84 10.25
CA PRO A 64 16.57 2.59 10.71
C PRO A 64 16.07 1.75 9.52
N GLU A 65 16.21 0.42 9.60
CA GLU A 65 15.80 -0.53 8.55
C GLU A 65 14.28 -0.56 8.32
N SER A 66 13.50 -0.27 9.37
CA SER A 66 12.05 -0.19 9.33
C SER A 66 11.53 0.87 10.30
N ARG A 67 10.27 1.25 10.16
CA ARG A 67 9.60 2.18 11.09
C ARG A 67 9.22 1.44 12.37
N HIS A 68 9.15 2.17 13.49
CA HIS A 68 8.75 1.60 14.79
C HIS A 68 7.40 0.84 14.78
N LEU A 69 6.42 1.25 13.97
CA LEU A 69 5.13 0.53 13.86
C LEU A 69 5.21 -0.76 13.02
N GLY A 70 6.31 -0.97 12.29
CA GLY A 70 6.47 -2.10 11.38
C GLY A 70 5.45 -2.15 10.24
N ASP A 71 5.29 -3.36 9.70
CA ASP A 71 4.41 -3.62 8.58
C ASP A 71 3.07 -4.20 9.03
N CYS A 72 2.03 -3.90 8.26
CA CYS A 72 0.73 -4.54 8.46
C CYS A 72 0.86 -6.05 8.24
N PRO A 73 0.47 -6.92 9.19
CA PRO A 73 0.67 -8.36 9.06
C PRO A 73 -0.26 -9.03 8.02
N LEU A 74 -1.16 -8.26 7.40
CA LEU A 74 -2.11 -8.74 6.39
C LEU A 74 -1.70 -8.36 4.98
N CYS A 75 -1.28 -7.10 4.76
CA CYS A 75 -0.86 -6.63 3.44
C CYS A 75 0.65 -6.44 3.29
N TYR A 76 1.42 -6.63 4.36
CA TYR A 76 2.88 -6.46 4.42
C TYR A 76 3.38 -5.08 3.99
N LEU A 77 2.48 -4.09 3.95
CA LEU A 77 2.84 -2.70 3.69
C LEU A 77 3.15 -1.99 5.01
N PRO A 78 4.18 -1.12 5.05
CA PRO A 78 4.48 -0.28 6.20
C PRO A 78 3.25 0.46 6.71
N HIS A 79 3.09 0.55 8.02
CA HIS A 79 2.05 1.38 8.60
C HIS A 79 2.31 2.87 8.31
N PRO A 80 1.25 3.67 8.06
CA PRO A 80 1.36 5.13 8.10
C PRO A 80 1.86 5.59 9.46
N ILE A 81 2.60 6.71 9.50
CA ILE A 81 3.06 7.32 10.76
C ILE A 81 1.88 7.65 11.67
N ASP A 82 0.75 8.04 11.08
CA ASP A 82 -0.48 8.30 11.79
C ASP A 82 -1.08 7.01 12.36
N ARG A 83 -0.94 6.85 13.68
CA ARG A 83 -1.42 5.69 14.44
C ARG A 83 -2.93 5.46 14.30
N SER A 84 -3.72 6.51 14.04
CA SER A 84 -5.17 6.40 13.83
C SER A 84 -5.57 5.64 12.56
N LYS A 85 -4.61 5.39 11.67
CA LYS A 85 -4.78 4.59 10.45
C LYS A 85 -4.45 3.11 10.67
N ALA A 86 -4.22 2.70 11.91
CA ALA A 86 -4.04 1.31 12.31
C ALA A 86 -5.01 0.93 13.43
N VAL A 87 -5.38 -0.34 13.46
CA VAL A 87 -6.29 -0.94 14.43
C VAL A 87 -5.57 -2.08 15.13
N THR A 88 -5.47 -2.01 16.44
CA THR A 88 -4.97 -3.10 17.28
C THR A 88 -6.14 -3.97 17.72
N THR A 89 -5.91 -5.27 17.76
CA THR A 89 -6.93 -6.23 18.19
C THR A 89 -6.51 -6.93 19.47
N GLY A 90 -7.33 -6.83 20.52
CA GLY A 90 -7.02 -7.42 21.84
C GLY A 90 -6.90 -8.95 21.84
N CYS A 91 -7.46 -9.66 20.84
CA CYS A 91 -7.34 -11.12 20.76
C CYS A 91 -5.89 -11.59 20.60
N CYS A 92 -5.04 -10.82 19.92
CA CYS A 92 -3.72 -11.27 19.46
C CYS A 92 -2.64 -10.20 19.52
N SER A 93 -2.98 -8.99 19.99
CA SER A 93 -2.09 -7.83 20.05
C SER A 93 -1.41 -7.53 18.72
N LYS A 94 -2.13 -7.73 17.61
CA LYS A 94 -1.64 -7.37 16.28
C LYS A 94 -2.26 -6.07 15.83
N MET A 95 -1.39 -5.21 15.31
CA MET A 95 -1.73 -3.94 14.69
C MET A 95 -1.91 -4.15 13.18
N THR A 96 -3.15 -4.06 12.72
CA THR A 96 -3.55 -4.18 11.32
C THR A 96 -3.86 -2.81 10.75
N CYS A 97 -3.58 -2.57 9.47
CA CYS A 97 -3.91 -1.27 8.90
C CYS A 97 -5.43 -1.14 8.74
N ARG A 98 -5.95 0.09 8.88
CA ARG A 98 -7.40 0.35 8.81
C ARG A 98 -8.01 -0.09 7.47
N GLY A 99 -7.21 -0.10 6.40
CA GLY A 99 -7.61 -0.67 5.11
C GLY A 99 -7.92 -2.17 5.18
N CYS A 100 -7.01 -2.98 5.72
CA CYS A 100 -7.25 -4.42 5.86
C CYS A 100 -8.38 -4.71 6.86
N TYR A 101 -8.47 -3.94 7.94
CA TYR A 101 -9.57 -4.06 8.90
C TYR A 101 -10.93 -3.73 8.26
N HIS A 102 -11.00 -2.64 7.49
CA HIS A 102 -12.20 -2.26 6.73
C HIS A 102 -12.57 -3.31 5.68
N ALA A 103 -11.62 -3.79 4.89
CA ALA A 103 -11.87 -4.84 3.90
C ALA A 103 -12.44 -6.12 4.54
N ASN A 104 -11.99 -6.46 5.75
CA ASN A 104 -12.55 -7.56 6.52
C ASN A 104 -14.01 -7.31 6.93
N LEU A 105 -14.32 -6.12 7.46
CA LEU A 105 -15.68 -5.72 7.80
C LEU A 105 -16.61 -5.74 6.58
N MET A 106 -16.13 -5.24 5.43
CA MET A 106 -16.93 -5.22 4.19
C MET A 106 -17.23 -6.63 3.67
N ARG A 107 -16.31 -7.58 3.83
CA ARG A 107 -16.56 -8.99 3.52
C ARG A 107 -17.64 -9.56 4.44
N GLU A 108 -17.48 -9.36 5.74
CA GLU A 108 -18.42 -9.87 6.75
C GLU A 108 -19.83 -9.33 6.53
N PHE A 109 -19.95 -8.03 6.24
CA PHE A 109 -21.22 -7.40 5.91
C PHE A 109 -21.86 -7.97 4.64
N LYS A 110 -21.10 -8.09 3.54
CA LYS A 110 -21.62 -8.61 2.25
C LYS A 110 -22.06 -10.07 2.32
N GLU A 111 -21.39 -10.86 3.14
CA GLU A 111 -21.62 -12.31 3.27
C GLU A 111 -22.47 -12.67 4.51
N ALA A 112 -22.97 -11.68 5.26
CA ALA A 112 -23.72 -11.85 6.50
C ALA A 112 -23.01 -12.78 7.51
N LEU A 113 -21.71 -12.57 7.71
CA LEU A 113 -20.87 -13.32 8.65
C LEU A 113 -20.69 -12.57 9.97
N ASP A 114 -20.41 -13.32 11.04
CA ASP A 114 -20.03 -12.75 12.33
C ASP A 114 -18.69 -11.98 12.24
N HIS A 115 -18.57 -10.89 13.01
CA HIS A 115 -17.35 -10.11 13.07
C HIS A 115 -16.23 -10.89 13.77
N VAL A 116 -15.11 -11.09 13.08
CA VAL A 116 -13.91 -11.74 13.62
C VAL A 116 -12.69 -10.84 13.46
N CYS A 117 -11.68 -11.06 14.31
CA CYS A 117 -10.39 -10.40 14.13
C CYS A 117 -9.82 -10.73 12.73
N PRO A 118 -9.38 -9.72 11.95
CA PRO A 118 -8.88 -9.95 10.59
C PRO A 118 -7.55 -10.72 10.56
N PHE A 119 -6.80 -10.75 11.67
CA PHE A 119 -5.55 -11.50 11.79
C PHE A 119 -5.77 -12.88 12.40
N CYS A 120 -6.23 -12.94 13.66
CA CYS A 120 -6.31 -14.17 14.44
C CYS A 120 -7.60 -14.98 14.20
N ARG A 121 -8.60 -14.39 13.51
CA ARG A 121 -9.96 -14.94 13.29
C ARG A 121 -10.75 -15.27 14.56
N HIS A 122 -10.26 -14.89 15.74
CA HIS A 122 -11.01 -14.99 16.99
C HIS A 122 -12.26 -14.11 16.90
N PRO A 123 -13.42 -14.57 17.41
CA PRO A 123 -14.64 -13.77 17.48
C PRO A 123 -14.38 -12.42 18.14
N ALA A 124 -14.98 -11.37 17.58
CA ALA A 124 -14.89 -10.06 18.18
C ALA A 124 -15.64 -10.03 19.53
N PRO A 125 -15.13 -9.30 20.54
CA PRO A 125 -15.85 -9.12 21.79
C PRO A 125 -17.19 -8.43 21.52
N LYS A 126 -18.25 -8.92 22.14
CA LYS A 126 -19.61 -8.36 21.99
C LYS A 126 -19.87 -7.21 22.96
N THR A 127 -19.08 -7.12 24.02
CA THR A 127 -19.23 -6.14 25.10
C THR A 127 -17.88 -5.49 25.41
N VAL A 128 -17.92 -4.31 26.04
CA VAL A 128 -16.72 -3.60 26.49
C VAL A 128 -15.99 -4.42 27.56
N GLU A 129 -16.73 -5.12 28.43
CA GLU A 129 -16.16 -5.98 29.47
C GLU A 129 -15.39 -7.17 28.89
N GLU A 130 -15.86 -7.77 27.80
CA GLU A 130 -15.13 -8.82 27.09
C GLU A 130 -13.84 -8.29 26.45
N ALA A 131 -13.91 -7.08 25.86
CA ALA A 131 -12.74 -6.43 25.27
C ALA A 131 -11.70 -6.08 26.35
N ASP A 132 -12.12 -5.54 27.49
CA ASP A 132 -11.26 -5.22 28.62
C ASP A 132 -10.61 -6.48 29.21
N LYS A 133 -11.34 -7.60 29.32
CA LYS A 133 -10.76 -8.89 29.74
C LYS A 133 -9.70 -9.43 28.79
N LEU A 134 -9.84 -9.20 27.48
CA LEU A 134 -8.81 -9.55 26.51
C LEU A 134 -7.58 -8.66 26.68
N LEU A 135 -7.77 -7.36 26.86
CA LEU A 135 -6.70 -6.39 27.06
C LEU A 135 -5.91 -6.65 28.35
N VAL A 136 -6.59 -6.91 29.48
CA VAL A 136 -5.96 -7.24 30.76
C VAL A 136 -5.05 -8.46 30.62
N ARG A 137 -5.52 -9.54 29.99
CA ARG A 137 -4.70 -10.74 29.73
C ARG A 137 -3.43 -10.42 28.94
N ARG A 138 -3.50 -9.49 27.98
CA ARG A 138 -2.34 -9.07 27.19
C ARG A 138 -1.35 -8.23 28.00
N VAL A 139 -1.86 -7.31 28.83
CA VAL A 139 -1.04 -6.52 29.76
C VAL A 139 -0.33 -7.40 30.80
N GLU A 140 -1.02 -8.41 31.33
CA GLU A 140 -0.43 -9.41 32.24
C GLU A 140 0.68 -10.21 31.58
N SER A 141 0.54 -10.49 30.27
CA SER A 141 1.59 -11.13 29.46
C SER A 141 2.73 -10.20 29.03
N ASN A 142 2.76 -8.95 29.51
CA ASN A 142 3.74 -7.93 29.15
C ASN A 142 3.79 -7.63 27.64
N ASP A 143 2.65 -7.64 26.95
CA ASP A 143 2.59 -7.27 25.55
C ASP A 143 2.85 -5.75 25.37
N PRO A 144 3.91 -5.32 24.64
CA PRO A 144 4.29 -3.91 24.57
C PRO A 144 3.22 -3.00 23.99
N LEU A 145 2.52 -3.45 22.94
CA LEU A 145 1.44 -2.69 22.30
C LEU A 145 0.26 -2.47 23.26
N SER A 146 -0.14 -3.51 23.99
CA SER A 146 -1.24 -3.41 24.97
C SER A 146 -0.86 -2.53 26.16
N LEU A 147 0.41 -2.56 26.59
CA LEU A 147 0.92 -1.66 27.62
C LEU A 147 0.86 -0.20 27.17
N VAL A 148 1.22 0.09 25.91
CA VAL A 148 1.09 1.44 25.32
C VAL A 148 -0.35 1.90 25.29
N GLU A 149 -1.28 1.03 24.87
CA GLU A 149 -2.70 1.36 24.77
C GLU A 149 -3.34 1.65 26.12
N VAL A 150 -3.05 0.83 27.13
CA VAL A 150 -3.52 1.09 28.49
C VAL A 150 -2.89 2.36 29.04
N GLY A 151 -1.61 2.61 28.78
CA GLY A 151 -0.95 3.86 29.17
C GLY A 151 -1.63 5.09 28.55
N ALA A 152 -1.96 5.04 27.26
CA ALA A 152 -2.67 6.10 26.55
C ALA A 152 -4.09 6.32 27.09
N LYS A 153 -4.82 5.24 27.41
CA LYS A 153 -6.12 5.31 28.07
C LYS A 153 -6.00 6.03 29.42
N ARG A 154 -5.06 5.61 30.29
CA ARG A 154 -4.83 6.25 31.59
C ARG A 154 -4.43 7.72 31.48
N TYR A 155 -3.61 8.06 30.49
CA TYR A 155 -3.27 9.46 30.20
C TYR A 155 -4.51 10.29 29.88
N SER A 156 -5.40 9.79 29.02
CA SER A 156 -6.64 10.48 28.64
C SER A 156 -7.63 10.63 29.82
N GLU A 157 -7.59 9.71 30.79
CA GLU A 157 -8.36 9.76 32.03
C GLU A 157 -7.75 10.71 33.08
N GLY A 158 -6.56 11.26 32.83
CA GLY A 158 -5.82 12.13 33.76
C GLY A 158 -4.99 11.38 34.81
N ASP A 159 -4.94 10.04 34.77
CA ASP A 159 -4.08 9.22 35.63
C ASP A 159 -2.68 9.08 35.03
N TYR A 160 -1.93 10.18 35.08
CA TYR A 160 -0.58 10.27 34.53
C TYR A 160 0.43 9.35 35.23
N ALA A 161 0.22 9.05 36.52
CA ALA A 161 1.11 8.17 37.28
C ALA A 161 0.99 6.72 36.80
N SER A 162 -0.23 6.24 36.54
CA SER A 162 -0.43 4.92 35.92
C SER A 162 0.06 4.92 34.47
N ALA A 163 -0.18 5.97 33.70
CA ALA A 163 0.32 6.09 32.33
C ALA A 163 1.86 5.96 32.28
N PHE A 164 2.56 6.69 33.15
CA PHE A 164 4.01 6.58 33.33
C PHE A 164 4.42 5.13 33.59
N LYS A 165 3.81 4.46 34.57
CA LYS A 165 4.12 3.07 34.90
C LYS A 165 3.98 2.11 33.72
N TYR A 166 2.90 2.20 32.96
CA TYR A 166 2.66 1.31 31.82
C TYR A 166 3.62 1.60 30.65
N TRP A 167 3.86 2.87 30.36
CA TRP A 167 4.80 3.26 29.30
C TRP A 167 6.26 2.98 29.67
N THR A 168 6.69 3.14 30.93
CA THR A 168 8.02 2.70 31.39
C THR A 168 8.20 1.20 31.15
N LYS A 169 7.21 0.40 31.55
CA LYS A 169 7.26 -1.05 31.35
C LYS A 169 7.31 -1.45 29.87
N SER A 170 6.61 -0.73 28.99
CA SER A 170 6.68 -0.99 27.54
C SER A 170 8.01 -0.54 26.92
N ALA A 171 8.54 0.60 27.38
CA ALA A 171 9.85 1.11 26.95
C ALA A 171 11.00 0.17 27.35
N GLU A 172 10.93 -0.47 28.52
CA GLU A 172 11.89 -1.51 28.95
C GLU A 172 11.87 -2.74 28.03
N LEU A 173 10.76 -2.98 27.33
CA LEU A 173 10.63 -4.04 26.33
C LEU A 173 11.05 -3.59 24.92
N GLY A 174 11.56 -2.36 24.79
CA GLY A 174 12.09 -1.81 23.54
C GLY A 174 11.06 -1.11 22.65
N ASP A 175 9.87 -0.79 23.15
CA ASP A 175 8.85 -0.10 22.37
C ASP A 175 9.19 1.39 22.18
N ALA A 176 9.26 1.82 20.91
CA ALA A 176 9.65 3.18 20.57
C ALA A 176 8.54 4.22 20.84
N GLU A 177 7.27 3.82 20.71
CA GLU A 177 6.11 4.69 20.97
C GLU A 177 6.02 5.00 22.47
N ALA A 178 6.29 3.99 23.31
CA ALA A 178 6.38 4.15 24.76
C ALA A 178 7.46 5.18 25.15
N HIS A 179 8.63 5.13 24.52
CA HIS A 179 9.66 6.15 24.71
C HIS A 179 9.19 7.55 24.29
N PHE A 180 8.48 7.67 23.17
CA PHE A 180 7.92 8.96 22.74
C PHE A 180 6.87 9.49 23.73
N HIS A 181 6.01 8.64 24.29
CA HIS A 181 5.06 9.05 25.32
C HIS A 181 5.73 9.46 26.64
N LEU A 182 6.81 8.79 27.06
CA LEU A 182 7.59 9.18 28.23
C LEU A 182 8.27 10.55 28.04
N PHE A 183 8.72 10.85 26.82
CA PHE A 183 9.17 12.20 26.47
C PHE A 183 8.07 13.24 26.72
N ILE A 184 6.84 13.00 26.25
CA ILE A 184 5.70 13.92 26.46
C ILE A 184 5.44 14.16 27.95
N LEU A 185 5.47 13.11 28.78
CA LEU A 185 5.25 13.24 30.23
C LEU A 185 6.31 14.13 30.89
N HIS A 186 7.59 13.92 30.57
CA HIS A 186 8.68 14.71 31.14
C HIS A 186 8.68 16.15 30.61
N HIS A 187 8.36 16.36 29.34
CA HIS A 187 8.25 17.70 28.75
C HIS A 187 7.12 18.53 29.39
N ASP A 188 5.95 17.92 29.53
CA ASP A 188 4.77 18.58 30.10
C ASP A 188 4.84 18.68 31.63
N GLY A 189 5.61 17.81 32.30
CA GLY A 189 5.65 17.68 33.76
C GLY A 189 4.37 17.04 34.33
N LYS A 190 3.73 16.15 33.57
CA LYS A 190 2.48 15.48 33.96
C LYS A 190 2.79 14.15 34.63
N GLY A 191 2.43 13.99 35.90
CA GLY A 191 2.69 12.76 36.67
C GLY A 191 4.16 12.49 36.99
N VAL A 192 5.09 13.31 36.48
CA VAL A 192 6.53 13.26 36.72
C VAL A 192 7.09 14.69 36.74
N GLU A 193 8.23 14.88 37.40
CA GLU A 193 8.96 16.15 37.32
C GLU A 193 9.54 16.39 35.93
N LYS A 194 9.57 17.67 35.53
CA LYS A 194 10.23 18.09 34.29
C LYS A 194 11.72 17.83 34.37
N ASP A 195 12.26 17.13 33.38
CA ASP A 195 13.67 16.76 33.33
C ASP A 195 14.14 16.72 31.88
N ARG A 196 14.81 17.81 31.47
CA ARG A 196 15.34 17.98 30.12
C ARG A 196 16.30 16.86 29.70
N LYS A 197 17.05 16.26 30.64
CA LYS A 197 17.96 15.14 30.32
C LYS A 197 17.17 13.88 30.02
N LYS A 198 16.08 13.62 30.74
CA LYS A 198 15.19 12.49 30.46
C LYS A 198 14.38 12.69 29.18
N GLU A 199 13.99 13.91 28.87
CA GLU A 199 13.37 14.25 27.57
C GLU A 199 14.27 13.84 26.41
N VAL A 200 15.51 14.34 26.38
CA VAL A 200 16.49 14.00 25.33
C VAL A 200 16.78 12.50 25.31
N TYR A 201 16.96 11.86 26.46
CA TYR A 201 17.16 10.42 26.56
C TYR A 201 16.03 9.62 25.89
N HIS A 202 14.78 9.97 26.17
CA HIS A 202 13.63 9.26 25.60
C HIS A 202 13.47 9.54 24.10
N LEU A 203 13.75 10.77 23.65
CA LEU A 203 13.79 11.10 22.23
C LEU A 203 14.88 10.34 21.48
N GLU A 204 16.09 10.22 22.02
CA GLU A 204 17.17 9.42 21.43
C GLU A 204 16.77 7.95 21.29
N LYS A 205 16.18 7.37 22.33
CA LYS A 205 15.72 5.97 22.30
C LYS A 205 14.62 5.77 21.25
N ALA A 206 13.64 6.65 21.20
CA ALA A 206 12.58 6.61 20.18
C ALA A 206 13.17 6.78 18.76
N ALA A 207 14.11 7.71 18.58
CA ALA A 207 14.75 7.99 17.30
C ALA A 207 15.56 6.78 16.80
N ILE A 208 16.41 6.18 17.66
CA ILE A 208 17.21 4.98 17.35
C ILE A 208 16.29 3.81 16.96
N ALA A 209 15.15 3.65 17.64
CA ALA A 209 14.16 2.61 17.34
C ALA A 209 13.24 2.94 16.15
N GLY A 210 13.50 4.02 15.40
CA GLY A 210 12.78 4.34 14.16
C GLY A 210 11.44 5.07 14.34
N HIS A 211 11.27 5.80 15.44
CA HIS A 211 10.10 6.67 15.67
C HIS A 211 10.25 8.02 14.95
N PRO A 212 9.45 8.32 13.91
CA PRO A 212 9.66 9.52 13.08
C PRO A 212 9.39 10.83 13.82
N ILE A 213 8.35 10.86 14.67
CA ILE A 213 7.98 12.06 15.44
C ILE A 213 9.00 12.34 16.55
N GLY A 214 9.36 11.34 17.35
CA GLY A 214 10.47 11.44 18.31
C GLY A 214 11.78 11.91 17.66
N ARG A 215 12.13 11.37 16.49
CA ARG A 215 13.32 11.82 15.76
C ARG A 215 13.22 13.28 15.27
N TYR A 216 12.06 13.70 14.79
CA TYR A 216 11.83 15.10 14.44
C TYR A 216 11.98 16.03 15.65
N ASN A 217 11.38 15.68 16.79
CA ASN A 217 11.50 16.47 18.01
C ASN A 217 12.93 16.52 18.56
N LEU A 218 13.71 15.44 18.40
CA LEU A 218 15.15 15.47 18.71
C LEU A 218 15.90 16.46 17.81
N GLY A 219 15.56 16.49 16.52
CA GLY A 219 16.09 17.49 15.58
C GLY A 219 15.74 18.92 15.98
N CYS A 220 14.50 19.17 16.43
CA CYS A 220 14.10 20.49 16.95
C CYS A 220 14.89 20.87 18.21
N ALA A 221 15.03 19.96 19.18
CA ALA A 221 15.80 20.22 20.39
C ALA A 221 17.27 20.56 20.09
N GLU A 222 17.90 19.83 19.17
CA GLU A 222 19.28 20.12 18.74
C GLU A 222 19.39 21.41 17.92
N PHE A 223 18.36 21.77 17.16
CA PHE A 223 18.30 23.04 16.44
C PHE A 223 18.25 24.21 17.42
N ASP A 224 17.40 24.12 18.44
CA ASP A 224 17.26 25.14 19.49
C ASP A 224 18.55 25.28 20.32
N ASP A 225 19.32 24.20 20.48
CA ASP A 225 20.65 24.20 21.09
C ASP A 225 21.77 24.71 20.17
N GLY A 226 21.44 25.17 18.96
CA GLY A 226 22.37 25.72 17.97
C GLY A 226 23.16 24.68 17.18
N SER A 227 22.84 23.38 17.33
CA SER A 227 23.50 22.27 16.63
C SER A 227 22.84 21.99 15.27
N ILE A 228 22.81 22.99 14.39
CA ILE A 228 22.06 22.96 13.12
C ILE A 228 22.44 21.76 12.24
N GLU A 229 23.73 21.44 12.11
CA GLU A 229 24.19 20.29 11.31
C GLU A 229 23.62 18.95 11.79
N ARG A 230 23.47 18.79 13.12
CA ARG A 230 22.91 17.57 13.70
C ARG A 230 21.39 17.53 13.53
N ALA A 231 20.72 18.67 13.72
CA ALA A 231 19.29 18.82 13.46
C ALA A 231 18.92 18.43 12.02
N VAL A 232 19.68 18.91 11.03
CA VAL A 232 19.50 18.55 9.61
C VAL A 232 19.58 17.05 9.40
N LYS A 233 20.55 16.35 10.01
CA LYS A 233 20.64 14.88 9.91
C LYS A 233 19.41 14.18 10.47
N HIS A 234 18.89 14.63 11.62
CA HIS A 234 17.65 14.07 12.18
C HIS A 234 16.46 14.31 11.26
N PHE A 235 16.34 15.52 10.70
CA PHE A 235 15.25 15.85 9.79
C PHE A 235 15.32 15.02 8.50
N ILE A 236 16.50 14.80 7.92
CA ILE A 236 16.68 13.92 6.74
C ILE A 236 16.20 12.49 7.07
N ILE A 237 16.61 11.93 8.20
CA ILE A 237 16.22 10.56 8.57
C ILE A 237 14.72 10.49 8.85
N ALA A 238 14.13 11.46 9.56
CA ALA A 238 12.70 11.53 9.84
C ALA A 238 11.87 11.71 8.55
N ALA A 239 12.35 12.53 7.61
CA ALA A 239 11.80 12.68 6.27
C ALA A 239 11.82 11.37 5.48
N ASN A 240 12.95 10.64 5.50
CA ASN A 240 13.07 9.32 4.88
C ASN A 240 12.14 8.27 5.53
N LEU A 241 11.65 8.51 6.74
CA LEU A 241 10.61 7.69 7.38
C LEU A 241 9.18 8.16 7.02
N GLY A 242 9.02 9.23 6.25
CA GLY A 242 7.76 9.78 5.76
C GLY A 242 7.19 10.96 6.57
N HIS A 243 7.97 11.56 7.49
CA HIS A 243 7.47 12.62 8.38
C HIS A 243 7.33 13.97 7.66
N ASN A 244 6.09 14.45 7.52
CA ASN A 244 5.79 15.70 6.79
C ASN A 244 6.38 16.95 7.47
N GLY A 245 6.37 17.02 8.80
CA GLY A 245 6.95 18.16 9.52
C GLY A 245 8.46 18.28 9.33
N ALA A 246 9.16 17.14 9.21
CA ALA A 246 10.59 17.12 8.95
C ALA A 246 10.90 17.58 7.52
N MET A 247 10.07 17.18 6.54
CA MET A 247 10.21 17.69 5.17
C MET A 247 10.00 19.21 5.06
N LYS A 248 9.04 19.76 5.80
CA LYS A 248 8.84 21.23 5.86
C LYS A 248 10.05 21.93 6.47
N ALA A 249 10.57 21.43 7.60
CA ALA A 249 11.77 21.97 8.22
C ALA A 249 12.99 21.93 7.27
N LEU A 250 13.17 20.84 6.51
CA LEU A 250 14.22 20.76 5.50
C LEU A 250 14.04 21.75 4.36
N GLN A 251 12.80 22.03 3.96
CA GLN A 251 12.50 23.02 2.93
C GLN A 251 12.88 24.44 3.37
N GLU A 252 12.57 24.79 4.61
CA GLU A 252 12.96 26.07 5.22
C GLU A 252 14.49 26.18 5.34
N LEU A 253 15.15 25.17 5.90
CA LEU A 253 16.61 25.14 6.04
C LEU A 253 17.35 25.09 4.69
N HIS A 254 16.72 24.55 3.65
CA HIS A 254 17.25 24.62 2.29
C HIS A 254 17.20 26.04 1.73
N ALA A 255 16.11 26.78 1.99
CA ALA A 255 15.98 28.18 1.58
C ALA A 255 17.02 29.07 2.29
N ASP A 256 17.32 28.77 3.55
CA ASP A 256 18.32 29.49 4.36
C ASP A 256 19.77 29.06 4.05
N GLY A 257 19.97 28.06 3.20
CA GLY A 257 21.30 27.60 2.77
C GLY A 257 22.00 26.61 3.71
N TYR A 258 21.32 26.11 4.75
CA TYR A 258 21.85 25.10 5.67
C TYR A 258 21.79 23.66 5.11
N VAL A 259 20.99 23.43 4.08
CA VAL A 259 20.84 22.11 3.42
C VAL A 259 21.23 22.22 1.95
N SER A 260 22.10 21.32 1.49
CA SER A 260 22.51 21.29 0.09
C SER A 260 21.33 20.90 -0.84
N LYS A 261 21.38 21.31 -2.11
CA LYS A 261 20.37 20.92 -3.11
C LYS A 261 20.28 19.40 -3.27
N GLU A 262 21.42 18.71 -3.16
CA GLU A 262 21.50 17.25 -3.31
C GLU A 262 20.86 16.53 -2.12
N ASP A 263 21.15 16.97 -0.89
CA ASP A 263 20.57 16.40 0.33
C ASP A 263 19.06 16.61 0.38
N PHE A 264 18.60 17.83 0.04
CA PHE A 264 17.18 18.15 -0.03
C PHE A 264 16.45 17.27 -1.06
N ALA A 265 17.02 17.11 -2.25
CA ALA A 265 16.44 16.26 -3.29
C ALA A 265 16.42 14.78 -2.87
N THR A 266 17.43 14.31 -2.14
CA THR A 266 17.50 12.95 -1.61
C THR A 266 16.45 12.72 -0.54
N ALA A 267 16.31 13.65 0.42
CA ALA A 267 15.27 13.59 1.45
C ALA A 267 13.86 13.62 0.84
N LEU A 268 13.62 14.45 -0.18
CA LEU A 268 12.34 14.51 -0.89
C LEU A 268 12.00 13.18 -1.56
N ARG A 269 12.96 12.53 -2.23
CA ARG A 269 12.75 11.20 -2.83
C ARG A 269 12.49 10.13 -1.77
N GLY A 270 13.26 10.13 -0.68
CA GLY A 270 13.09 9.19 0.42
C GLY A 270 11.73 9.34 1.10
N HIS A 271 11.29 10.58 1.35
CA HIS A 271 9.97 10.89 1.86
C HIS A 271 8.85 10.41 0.93
N GLN A 272 8.95 10.71 -0.37
CA GLN A 272 7.95 10.28 -1.34
C GLN A 272 7.86 8.75 -1.41
N ALA A 273 8.99 8.05 -1.47
CA ALA A 273 9.03 6.58 -1.45
C ALA A 273 8.42 6.01 -0.17
N ALA A 274 8.72 6.63 0.98
CA ALA A 274 8.14 6.27 2.27
C ALA A 274 6.62 6.45 2.29
N VAL A 275 6.10 7.58 1.79
CA VAL A 275 4.65 7.83 1.71
C VAL A 275 3.99 6.84 0.75
N ASP A 276 4.56 6.62 -0.43
CA ASP A 276 4.02 5.73 -1.46
C ASP A 276 3.97 4.27 -1.01
N ALA A 277 4.98 3.80 -0.26
CA ALA A 277 5.00 2.46 0.31
C ALA A 277 3.82 2.20 1.27
N THR A 278 3.15 3.24 1.78
CA THR A 278 1.97 3.09 2.65
C THR A 278 0.65 3.05 1.88
N LYS A 279 0.63 3.27 0.57
CA LYS A 279 -0.62 3.37 -0.20
C LYS A 279 -1.14 1.96 -0.55
N SER A 280 -2.46 1.79 -0.45
CA SER A 280 -3.17 0.63 -1.02
C SER A 280 -4.62 1.02 -1.31
N PRO A 281 -5.29 0.35 -2.27
CA PRO A 281 -6.70 0.58 -2.56
C PRO A 281 -7.58 0.47 -1.31
N GLN A 282 -7.35 -0.55 -0.47
CA GLN A 282 -8.15 -0.77 0.74
C GLN A 282 -7.96 0.36 1.77
N ARG A 283 -6.76 0.96 1.86
CA ARG A 283 -6.53 2.12 2.74
C ARG A 283 -7.23 3.38 2.20
N ARG A 284 -7.34 3.54 0.88
CA ARG A 284 -8.11 4.64 0.25
C ARG A 284 -9.61 4.45 0.50
N GLU A 285 -10.14 3.27 0.21
CA GLU A 285 -11.54 2.92 0.48
C GLU A 285 -11.90 3.13 1.95
N ALA A 286 -11.05 2.69 2.88
CA ALA A 286 -11.27 2.90 4.30
C ALA A 286 -11.23 4.39 4.70
N ALA A 287 -10.35 5.20 4.09
CA ALA A 287 -10.28 6.63 4.34
C ALA A 287 -11.55 7.33 3.83
N GLU A 288 -12.01 6.99 2.63
CA GLU A 288 -13.26 7.48 2.05
C GLU A 288 -14.48 7.06 2.87
N ALA A 289 -14.54 5.80 3.33
CA ALA A 289 -15.61 5.31 4.20
C ALA A 289 -15.64 6.03 5.56
N ASN A 290 -14.48 6.35 6.14
CA ASN A 290 -14.43 7.17 7.37
C ASN A 290 -14.84 8.62 7.13
N ILE A 291 -14.53 9.17 5.96
CA ILE A 291 -15.07 10.46 5.55
C ILE A 291 -16.59 10.36 5.46
N VAL A 292 -17.19 9.27 4.97
CA VAL A 292 -18.66 9.10 4.95
C VAL A 292 -19.26 8.94 6.36
N VAL A 293 -18.61 8.25 7.29
CA VAL A 293 -19.08 8.14 8.70
C VAL A 293 -18.90 9.46 9.46
N SER A 294 -17.79 10.17 9.25
CA SER A 294 -17.56 11.50 9.81
C SER A 294 -18.45 12.55 9.16
N ILE A 295 -18.76 12.45 7.87
CA ILE A 295 -19.75 13.30 7.18
C ILE A 295 -21.15 12.97 7.69
N HIS A 296 -21.49 11.72 7.98
CA HIS A 296 -22.79 11.38 8.57
C HIS A 296 -22.97 11.95 10.00
N LEU A 297 -21.87 12.10 10.76
CA LEU A 297 -21.85 12.77 12.07
C LEU A 297 -21.63 14.30 11.98
N MET A 298 -21.02 14.81 10.90
CA MET A 298 -20.79 16.25 10.64
C MET A 298 -21.93 16.90 9.84
N MET A 299 -22.82 16.12 9.22
CA MET A 299 -24.03 16.60 8.52
C MET A 299 -25.11 17.16 9.47
N MET A 300 -24.73 17.50 10.71
CA MET A 300 -25.46 18.43 11.58
C MET A 300 -24.86 19.85 11.63
N SER A 301 -23.90 20.20 10.77
CA SER A 301 -23.48 21.60 10.59
C SER A 301 -22.88 21.86 9.20
N GLU A 302 -23.53 22.74 8.45
CA GLU A 302 -23.23 23.20 7.09
C GLU A 302 -21.81 23.77 6.94
N VAL A 303 -21.14 23.46 5.82
CA VAL A 303 -20.26 24.44 5.15
C VAL A 303 -20.41 24.35 3.64
N PHE A 304 -20.71 25.51 3.07
CA PHE A 304 -20.76 25.87 1.66
C PHE A 304 -19.38 25.85 0.98
N GLU A 305 -19.35 25.47 -0.30
CA GLU A 305 -18.56 26.18 -1.31
C GLU A 305 -19.52 26.68 -2.40
N VAL A 306 -19.60 28.00 -2.56
CA VAL A 306 -20.30 28.79 -3.60
C VAL A 306 -19.21 29.13 -4.64
N ASP A 307 -19.38 29.12 -5.96
CA ASP A 307 -20.50 29.55 -6.79
C ASP A 307 -20.36 29.00 -8.22
N ASP A 308 -21.47 28.57 -8.83
CA ASP A 308 -21.92 29.20 -10.08
C ASP A 308 -23.42 28.87 -10.22
N THR A 309 -24.26 29.75 -9.64
CA THR A 309 -25.73 29.84 -9.78
C THR A 309 -26.52 28.53 -9.86
N SER A 310 -26.98 28.04 -8.70
CA SER A 310 -27.86 26.88 -8.51
C SER A 310 -29.31 27.12 -8.98
N CYS A 311 -29.50 27.61 -10.21
CA CYS A 311 -30.80 27.83 -10.80
C CYS A 311 -31.14 26.82 -11.90
N CYS A 312 -32.44 26.64 -12.13
CA CYS A 312 -32.92 25.87 -13.26
C CYS A 312 -32.54 26.58 -14.57
N ALA A 313 -31.81 25.89 -15.44
CA ALA A 313 -31.29 26.46 -16.69
C ALA A 313 -32.37 26.96 -17.66
N SER A 314 -33.62 26.54 -17.48
CA SER A 314 -34.75 26.99 -18.32
C SER A 314 -35.52 28.18 -17.75
N CYS A 315 -35.69 28.27 -16.43
CA CYS A 315 -36.65 29.21 -15.80
C CYS A 315 -36.01 30.10 -14.73
N GLY A 316 -34.71 29.92 -14.45
CA GLY A 316 -33.96 30.72 -13.49
C GLY A 316 -34.35 30.51 -12.03
N ILE A 317 -35.27 29.59 -11.70
CA ILE A 317 -35.65 29.33 -10.31
C ILE A 317 -34.45 28.74 -9.55
N THR A 318 -34.09 29.35 -8.42
CA THR A 318 -33.00 28.87 -7.56
C THR A 318 -33.48 27.72 -6.68
N ALA A 319 -32.56 26.84 -6.33
CA ALA A 319 -32.81 25.86 -5.27
C ALA A 319 -33.07 26.60 -3.95
N LYS A 320 -34.35 26.68 -3.56
CA LYS A 320 -34.80 27.04 -2.19
C LYS A 320 -35.28 25.76 -1.51
N ASP A 321 -35.53 25.82 -0.20
CA ASP A 321 -35.77 24.68 0.72
C ASP A 321 -36.81 23.64 0.28
N ASP A 322 -37.62 23.89 -0.77
CA ASP A 322 -38.66 22.98 -1.28
C ASP A 322 -38.48 22.52 -2.75
N ILE A 323 -37.41 22.92 -3.46
CA ILE A 323 -37.22 22.58 -4.90
C ILE A 323 -35.85 21.95 -5.16
N GLU A 324 -35.84 20.63 -5.31
CA GLU A 324 -34.64 19.88 -5.70
C GLU A 324 -34.39 19.97 -7.22
N LEU A 325 -33.28 20.59 -7.61
CA LEU A 325 -32.88 20.71 -9.02
C LEU A 325 -32.09 19.47 -9.49
N LYS A 326 -32.63 18.76 -10.49
CA LYS A 326 -31.99 17.57 -11.07
C LYS A 326 -31.00 17.95 -12.17
N LYS A 327 -29.80 17.36 -12.14
CA LYS A 327 -28.81 17.52 -13.20
C LYS A 327 -29.29 16.88 -14.50
N CYS A 328 -28.89 17.43 -15.64
CA CYS A 328 -29.06 16.78 -16.94
C CYS A 328 -28.42 15.39 -16.92
N ASP A 329 -29.19 14.35 -17.26
CA ASP A 329 -28.72 12.97 -17.17
C ASP A 329 -27.53 12.64 -18.08
N ALA A 330 -27.41 13.39 -19.18
CA ALA A 330 -26.35 13.21 -20.17
C ALA A 330 -25.07 14.00 -19.81
N CYS A 331 -25.12 15.33 -19.80
CA CYS A 331 -23.91 16.16 -19.67
C CYS A 331 -23.53 16.58 -18.25
N LYS A 332 -24.45 16.44 -17.29
CA LYS A 332 -24.31 16.87 -15.88
C LYS A 332 -24.00 18.36 -15.65
N LEU A 333 -23.95 19.21 -16.69
CA LEU A 333 -23.61 20.64 -16.60
C LEU A 333 -24.74 21.51 -16.07
N VAL A 334 -25.97 21.25 -16.52
CA VAL A 334 -27.14 22.09 -16.23
C VAL A 334 -28.12 21.35 -15.34
N ARG A 335 -28.97 22.11 -14.64
CA ARG A 335 -29.98 21.58 -13.72
C ARG A 335 -31.38 22.02 -14.11
N TYR A 336 -32.37 21.21 -13.75
CA TYR A 336 -33.78 21.44 -14.06
C TYR A 336 -34.66 21.17 -12.84
N CYS A 337 -35.63 22.04 -12.59
CA CYS A 337 -36.63 21.83 -11.53
C CYS A 337 -37.67 20.76 -11.90
N ASN A 338 -37.87 20.49 -13.20
CA ASN A 338 -38.78 19.46 -13.69
C ASN A 338 -38.48 19.10 -15.16
N VAL A 339 -39.14 18.04 -15.64
CA VAL A 339 -39.00 17.52 -17.01
C VAL A 339 -39.47 18.52 -18.08
N LYS A 340 -40.42 19.41 -17.76
CA LYS A 340 -40.91 20.43 -18.69
C LYS A 340 -39.80 21.44 -19.01
N CYS A 341 -39.14 21.99 -18.00
CA CYS A 341 -37.99 22.87 -18.14
C CYS A 341 -36.82 22.19 -18.89
N GLN A 342 -36.60 20.89 -18.67
CA GLN A 342 -35.60 20.14 -19.44
C GLN A 342 -35.93 20.09 -20.94
N LYS A 343 -37.20 19.85 -21.29
CA LYS A 343 -37.65 19.81 -22.70
C LYS A 343 -37.60 21.19 -23.36
N GLU A 344 -37.99 22.24 -22.64
CA GLU A 344 -37.98 23.62 -23.14
C GLU A 344 -36.56 24.16 -23.36
N HIS A 345 -35.61 23.81 -22.49
CA HIS A 345 -34.21 24.22 -22.64
C HIS A 345 -33.42 23.36 -23.65
N ARG A 346 -33.91 22.16 -23.98
CA ARG A 346 -33.20 21.20 -24.84
C ARG A 346 -32.70 21.81 -26.16
N PRO A 347 -33.50 22.56 -26.96
CA PRO A 347 -33.02 23.13 -28.22
C PRO A 347 -31.82 24.09 -28.06
N ASN A 348 -31.74 24.80 -26.93
CA ASN A 348 -30.67 25.74 -26.62
C ASN A 348 -29.41 25.06 -26.06
N HIS A 349 -29.56 23.85 -25.54
CA HIS A 349 -28.52 23.12 -24.83
C HIS A 349 -27.97 21.92 -25.61
N GLU A 350 -28.71 21.37 -26.57
CA GLU A 350 -28.43 20.08 -27.22
C GLU A 350 -27.00 19.99 -27.76
N ARG A 351 -26.55 20.99 -28.53
CA ARG A 351 -25.17 21.03 -29.05
C ARG A 351 -24.10 21.09 -27.96
N ALA A 352 -24.33 21.87 -26.90
CA ALA A 352 -23.41 21.98 -25.77
C ALA A 352 -23.41 20.68 -24.94
N CYS A 353 -24.57 20.04 -24.80
CA CYS A 353 -24.76 18.75 -24.15
C CYS A 353 -24.00 17.66 -24.88
N GLU A 354 -24.16 17.55 -26.20
CA GLU A 354 -23.46 16.57 -27.05
C GLU A 354 -21.95 16.74 -26.96
N LYS A 355 -21.45 17.98 -27.06
CA LYS A 355 -20.03 18.29 -26.89
C LYS A 355 -19.53 17.82 -25.51
N ARG A 356 -20.26 18.13 -24.45
CA ARG A 356 -19.88 17.70 -23.09
C ARG A 356 -19.94 16.20 -22.90
N VAL A 357 -20.93 15.52 -23.49
CA VAL A 357 -21.03 14.05 -23.43
C VAL A 357 -19.81 13.42 -24.10
N ALA A 358 -19.36 13.96 -25.24
CA ALA A 358 -18.13 13.51 -25.89
C ALA A 358 -16.89 13.75 -24.99
N GLU A 359 -16.79 14.93 -24.37
CA GLU A 359 -15.71 15.23 -23.42
C GLU A 359 -15.71 14.30 -22.20
N LEU A 360 -16.87 14.01 -21.61
CA LEU A 360 -17.01 13.09 -20.48
C LEU A 360 -16.64 11.66 -20.87
N ARG A 361 -17.05 11.23 -22.07
CA ARG A 361 -16.67 9.93 -22.61
C ARG A 361 -15.15 9.83 -22.77
N ASP A 362 -14.51 10.86 -23.30
CA ASP A 362 -13.05 10.91 -23.44
C ASP A 362 -12.34 10.98 -22.07
N GLU A 363 -12.87 11.74 -21.12
CA GLU A 363 -12.32 11.82 -19.76
C GLU A 363 -12.33 10.45 -19.07
N ILE A 364 -13.42 9.70 -19.19
CA ILE A 364 -13.54 8.34 -18.64
C ILE A 364 -12.61 7.39 -19.40
N LEU A 365 -12.61 7.46 -20.73
CA LEU A 365 -11.86 6.55 -21.57
C LEU A 365 -10.34 6.71 -21.38
N PHE A 366 -9.83 7.93 -21.28
CA PHE A 366 -8.39 8.21 -21.14
C PHE A 366 -7.92 8.34 -19.69
N ARG A 367 -8.79 8.12 -18.71
CA ARG A 367 -8.38 7.99 -17.31
C ARG A 367 -7.48 6.76 -17.15
N GLN A 368 -6.30 6.95 -16.53
CA GLN A 368 -5.42 5.85 -16.18
C GLN A 368 -6.14 4.94 -15.17
N PRO A 369 -6.33 3.63 -15.45
CA PRO A 369 -6.95 2.71 -14.52
C PRO A 369 -6.11 2.55 -13.24
N GLU A 370 -6.76 2.43 -12.09
CA GLU A 370 -6.07 2.26 -10.80
C GLU A 370 -5.38 0.91 -10.65
N SER A 371 -5.93 -0.11 -11.31
CA SER A 371 -5.42 -1.48 -11.33
C SER A 371 -5.66 -2.11 -12.69
N ARG A 372 -4.99 -3.24 -12.94
CA ARG A 372 -5.27 -4.08 -14.12
C ARG A 372 -6.53 -4.90 -13.94
N HIS A 373 -7.15 -5.27 -15.05
CA HIS A 373 -8.36 -6.09 -15.09
C HIS A 373 -8.24 -7.46 -14.36
N LEU A 374 -7.05 -8.09 -14.34
CA LEU A 374 -6.83 -9.35 -13.63
C LEU A 374 -6.72 -9.19 -12.10
N GLY A 375 -6.59 -7.96 -11.61
CA GLY A 375 -6.38 -7.66 -10.20
C GLY A 375 -5.08 -8.22 -9.63
N ASP A 376 -5.07 -8.37 -8.30
CA ASP A 376 -3.92 -8.81 -7.53
C ASP A 376 -4.04 -10.27 -7.11
N CYS A 377 -2.91 -10.95 -6.97
CA CYS A 377 -2.88 -12.29 -6.40
C CYS A 377 -3.33 -12.22 -4.93
N PRO A 378 -4.36 -12.99 -4.50
CA PRO A 378 -4.90 -12.87 -3.16
C PRO A 378 -3.99 -13.44 -2.07
N LEU A 379 -2.85 -14.05 -2.44
CA LEU A 379 -1.87 -14.60 -1.49
C LEU A 379 -0.67 -13.69 -1.27
N CYS A 380 -0.09 -13.13 -2.34
CA CYS A 380 1.06 -12.23 -2.22
C CYS A 380 0.69 -10.74 -2.38
N CYS A 381 -0.56 -10.42 -2.67
CA CYS A 381 -1.05 -9.06 -2.94
C CYS A 381 -0.31 -8.33 -4.07
N LEU A 382 0.49 -9.04 -4.87
CA LEU A 382 1.15 -8.47 -6.03
C LEU A 382 0.23 -8.57 -7.26
N PRO A 383 0.18 -7.50 -8.08
CA PRO A 383 -0.53 -7.51 -9.34
C PRO A 383 -0.19 -8.71 -10.21
N HIS A 384 -1.19 -9.29 -10.88
CA HIS A 384 -0.95 -10.35 -11.85
C HIS A 384 -0.21 -9.80 -13.09
N PRO A 385 0.73 -10.56 -13.67
CA PRO A 385 1.30 -10.22 -14.98
C PRO A 385 0.21 -10.08 -16.04
N VAL A 386 0.47 -9.28 -17.08
CA VAL A 386 -0.43 -9.16 -18.25
C VAL A 386 -0.69 -10.52 -18.90
N ASP A 387 0.33 -11.38 -18.92
CA ASP A 387 0.23 -12.76 -19.36
C ASP A 387 -0.56 -13.62 -18.35
N ARG A 388 -1.84 -13.87 -18.68
CA ARG A 388 -2.76 -14.71 -17.91
C ARG A 388 -2.22 -16.11 -17.65
N THR A 389 -1.35 -16.65 -18.51
CA THR A 389 -0.79 -18.01 -18.33
C THR A 389 0.12 -18.12 -17.10
N LYS A 390 0.56 -16.98 -16.55
CA LYS A 390 1.33 -16.90 -15.29
C LYS A 390 0.46 -16.93 -14.03
N ALA A 391 -0.84 -17.16 -14.18
CA ALA A 391 -1.76 -17.42 -13.08
C ALA A 391 -2.50 -18.76 -13.28
N VAL A 392 -3.14 -19.22 -12.20
CA VAL A 392 -3.93 -20.44 -12.14
C VAL A 392 -5.27 -20.09 -11.52
N VAL A 393 -6.36 -20.39 -12.20
CA VAL A 393 -7.72 -20.27 -11.64
C VAL A 393 -8.06 -21.55 -10.88
N THR A 394 -8.54 -21.40 -9.66
CA THR A 394 -8.85 -22.53 -8.78
C THR A 394 -10.33 -22.86 -8.78
N GLY A 395 -10.71 -24.08 -9.18
CA GLY A 395 -12.12 -24.49 -9.27
C GLY A 395 -12.88 -24.52 -7.93
N CYS A 396 -12.19 -24.71 -6.80
CA CYS A 396 -12.86 -24.74 -5.47
C CYS A 396 -13.47 -23.40 -5.08
N CYS A 397 -12.85 -22.28 -5.44
CA CYS A 397 -13.14 -20.96 -4.86
C CYS A 397 -13.09 -19.82 -5.88
N SER A 398 -12.86 -20.15 -7.15
CA SER A 398 -12.81 -19.20 -8.26
C SER A 398 -11.84 -18.05 -8.02
N LYS A 399 -10.66 -18.38 -7.48
CA LYS A 399 -9.58 -17.40 -7.30
C LYS A 399 -8.47 -17.63 -8.30
N MET A 400 -8.01 -16.52 -8.87
CA MET A 400 -6.82 -16.46 -9.73
C MET A 400 -5.57 -16.28 -8.86
N ILE A 401 -4.76 -17.31 -8.77
CA ILE A 401 -3.54 -17.37 -7.96
C ILE A 401 -2.33 -17.30 -8.86
N CYS A 402 -1.35 -16.45 -8.55
CA CYS A 402 -0.16 -16.37 -9.39
C CYS A 402 0.64 -17.69 -9.31
N ARG A 403 1.25 -18.10 -10.43
CA ARG A 403 2.02 -19.36 -10.49
C ARG A 403 3.12 -19.45 -9.42
N GLY A 404 3.68 -18.31 -9.01
CA GLY A 404 4.64 -18.27 -7.90
C GLY A 404 4.05 -18.77 -6.58
N CYS A 405 2.92 -18.22 -6.14
CA CYS A 405 2.25 -18.67 -4.91
C CYS A 405 1.74 -20.11 -5.03
N PHE A 406 1.23 -20.48 -6.22
CA PHE A 406 0.79 -21.85 -6.47
C PHE A 406 1.95 -22.84 -6.36
N HIS A 407 3.08 -22.52 -6.99
CA HIS A 407 4.31 -23.32 -6.93
C HIS A 407 4.88 -23.40 -5.51
N ALA A 408 4.94 -22.28 -4.78
CA ALA A 408 5.40 -22.28 -3.40
C ALA A 408 4.55 -23.20 -2.50
N ASN A 409 3.23 -23.24 -2.71
CA ASN A 409 2.34 -24.15 -2.00
C ASN A 409 2.65 -25.62 -2.35
N LEU A 410 2.82 -25.94 -3.63
CA LEU A 410 3.22 -27.28 -4.09
C LEU A 410 4.55 -27.72 -3.48
N MET A 411 5.54 -26.84 -3.44
CA MET A 411 6.87 -27.13 -2.89
C MET A 411 6.82 -27.39 -1.38
N ARG A 412 5.97 -26.66 -0.64
CA ARG A 412 5.72 -26.93 0.79
C ARG A 412 5.09 -28.32 0.97
N GLU A 413 4.03 -28.61 0.22
CA GLU A 413 3.33 -29.89 0.30
C GLU A 413 4.25 -31.07 -0.01
N PHE A 414 5.09 -30.95 -1.03
CA PHE A 414 6.09 -31.95 -1.37
C PHE A 414 7.13 -32.15 -0.26
N LYS A 415 7.71 -31.06 0.27
CA LYS A 415 8.75 -31.12 1.31
C LYS A 415 8.26 -31.69 2.63
N GLU A 416 7.01 -31.41 2.98
CA GLU A 416 6.40 -31.81 4.24
C GLU A 416 5.53 -33.07 4.12
N ALA A 417 5.50 -33.71 2.95
CA ALA A 417 4.66 -34.87 2.64
C ALA A 417 3.17 -34.65 3.00
N LEU A 418 2.65 -33.47 2.68
CA LEU A 418 1.26 -33.09 2.91
C LEU A 418 0.39 -33.37 1.68
N ASP A 419 -0.91 -33.56 1.92
CA ASP A 419 -1.90 -33.66 0.85
C ASP A 419 -1.97 -32.37 0.02
N HIS A 420 -2.16 -32.52 -1.29
CA HIS A 420 -2.34 -31.37 -2.18
C HIS A 420 -3.68 -30.69 -1.91
N VAL A 421 -3.64 -29.41 -1.55
CA VAL A 421 -4.82 -28.59 -1.30
C VAL A 421 -4.76 -27.27 -2.04
N CYS A 422 -5.91 -26.63 -2.24
CA CYS A 422 -5.95 -25.30 -2.83
C CYS A 422 -5.12 -24.31 -2.00
N PRO A 423 -4.21 -23.53 -2.63
CA PRO A 423 -3.38 -22.56 -1.92
C PRO A 423 -4.17 -21.46 -1.19
N PHE A 424 -5.41 -21.19 -1.63
CA PHE A 424 -6.27 -20.15 -1.06
C PHE A 424 -7.33 -20.72 -0.11
N CYS A 425 -8.22 -21.58 -0.64
CA CYS A 425 -9.38 -22.10 0.12
C CYS A 425 -9.04 -23.32 0.99
N ARG A 426 -7.84 -23.91 0.84
CA ARG A 426 -7.39 -25.15 1.50
C ARG A 426 -8.27 -26.38 1.25
N HIS A 427 -9.24 -26.30 0.33
CA HIS A 427 -10.02 -27.44 -0.10
C HIS A 427 -9.11 -28.51 -0.74
N PRO A 428 -9.33 -29.81 -0.48
CA PRO A 428 -8.59 -30.89 -1.11
C PRO A 428 -8.55 -30.73 -2.63
N ALA A 429 -7.37 -30.93 -3.21
CA ALA A 429 -7.25 -30.88 -4.65
C ALA A 429 -8.01 -32.05 -5.29
N PRO A 430 -8.71 -31.81 -6.42
CA PRO A 430 -9.38 -32.88 -7.15
C PRO A 430 -8.34 -33.91 -7.62
N LYS A 431 -8.66 -35.20 -7.47
CA LYS A 431 -7.79 -36.31 -7.88
C LYS A 431 -7.91 -36.61 -9.37
N THR A 432 -9.02 -36.20 -9.99
CA THR A 432 -9.30 -36.42 -11.41
C THR A 432 -9.67 -35.12 -12.11
N VAL A 433 -9.49 -35.09 -13.43
CA VAL A 433 -9.94 -33.98 -14.29
C VAL A 433 -11.46 -33.79 -14.16
N GLU A 434 -12.20 -34.88 -14.02
CA GLU A 434 -13.66 -34.83 -13.90
C GLU A 434 -14.12 -34.20 -12.58
N GLU A 435 -13.45 -34.50 -11.46
CA GLU A 435 -13.71 -33.82 -10.18
C GLU A 435 -13.39 -32.32 -10.26
N SER A 436 -12.27 -31.97 -10.91
CA SER A 436 -11.90 -30.58 -11.15
C SER A 436 -12.96 -29.85 -11.96
N TYR A 437 -13.45 -30.47 -13.03
CA TYR A 437 -14.51 -29.93 -13.88
C TYR A 437 -15.83 -29.78 -13.12
N LYS A 438 -16.20 -30.75 -12.26
CA LYS A 438 -17.40 -30.64 -11.40
C LYS A 438 -17.31 -29.45 -10.45
N LEU A 439 -16.15 -29.19 -9.85
CA LEU A 439 -15.95 -28.01 -8.99
C LEU A 439 -16.09 -26.71 -9.79
N LEU A 440 -15.51 -26.64 -10.99
CA LEU A 440 -15.65 -25.49 -11.88
C LEU A 440 -17.11 -25.25 -12.28
N MET A 441 -17.84 -26.29 -12.66
CA MET A 441 -19.24 -26.16 -13.09
C MET A 441 -20.18 -25.70 -11.98
N ARG A 442 -19.94 -26.10 -10.72
CA ARG A 442 -20.69 -25.54 -9.57
C ARG A 442 -20.52 -24.02 -9.46
N ARG A 443 -19.34 -23.50 -9.79
CA ARG A 443 -19.07 -22.05 -9.79
C ARG A 443 -19.71 -21.34 -10.98
N VAL A 444 -19.75 -21.99 -12.14
CA VAL A 444 -20.49 -21.52 -13.32
C VAL A 444 -22.00 -21.43 -13.06
N GLU A 445 -22.57 -22.43 -12.37
CA GLU A 445 -23.97 -22.42 -11.93
C GLU A 445 -24.25 -21.28 -10.94
N ALA A 446 -23.28 -20.96 -10.08
CA ALA A 446 -23.30 -19.82 -9.18
C ALA A 446 -23.00 -18.47 -9.86
N ASN A 447 -22.92 -18.41 -11.20
CA ASN A 447 -22.62 -17.21 -11.98
C ASN A 447 -21.28 -16.54 -11.59
N ASP A 448 -20.26 -17.31 -11.24
CA ASP A 448 -18.93 -16.75 -10.99
C ASP A 448 -18.26 -16.31 -12.32
N PRO A 449 -17.89 -15.02 -12.49
CA PRO A 449 -17.38 -14.50 -13.77
C PRO A 449 -16.08 -15.16 -14.22
N LEU A 450 -15.14 -15.41 -13.30
CA LEU A 450 -13.86 -16.05 -13.63
C LEU A 450 -14.06 -17.48 -14.14
N SER A 451 -14.97 -18.22 -13.53
CA SER A 451 -15.28 -19.61 -13.91
C SER A 451 -16.00 -19.67 -15.26
N LEU A 452 -16.88 -18.70 -15.53
CA LEU A 452 -17.51 -18.54 -16.85
C LEU A 452 -16.46 -18.27 -17.94
N VAL A 453 -15.46 -17.41 -17.67
CA VAL A 453 -14.33 -17.16 -18.58
C VAL A 453 -13.55 -18.45 -18.85
N GLU A 454 -13.20 -19.22 -17.81
CA GLU A 454 -12.43 -20.46 -17.97
C GLU A 454 -13.17 -21.48 -18.84
N VAL A 455 -14.49 -21.65 -18.64
CA VAL A 455 -15.29 -22.52 -19.52
C VAL A 455 -15.35 -21.95 -20.95
N GLY A 456 -15.46 -20.62 -21.11
CA GLY A 456 -15.39 -19.98 -22.44
C GLY A 456 -14.07 -20.29 -23.16
N MET A 457 -12.94 -20.19 -22.46
CA MET A 457 -11.61 -20.51 -22.99
C MET A 457 -11.45 -22.00 -23.33
N GLU A 458 -12.03 -22.90 -22.52
CA GLU A 458 -12.06 -24.33 -22.82
C GLU A 458 -12.90 -24.62 -24.08
N ARG A 459 -14.03 -23.95 -24.27
CA ARG A 459 -14.86 -24.08 -25.48
C ARG A 459 -14.11 -23.59 -26.71
N LEU A 460 -13.42 -22.45 -26.59
CA LEU A 460 -12.57 -21.92 -27.65
C LEU A 460 -11.48 -22.93 -28.06
N SER A 461 -10.78 -23.55 -27.11
CA SER A 461 -9.71 -24.50 -27.42
C SER A 461 -10.21 -25.77 -28.12
N LYS A 462 -11.50 -26.12 -27.93
CA LYS A 462 -12.19 -27.21 -28.64
C LYS A 462 -12.80 -26.79 -29.99
N GLY A 463 -12.66 -25.52 -30.38
CA GLY A 463 -13.24 -24.96 -31.61
C GLY A 463 -14.74 -24.65 -31.52
N ASP A 464 -15.35 -24.71 -30.34
CA ASP A 464 -16.75 -24.35 -30.10
C ASP A 464 -16.87 -22.83 -29.87
N TYR A 465 -16.76 -22.07 -30.96
CA TYR A 465 -16.79 -20.60 -30.91
C TYR A 465 -18.14 -20.05 -30.42
N ALA A 466 -19.25 -20.68 -30.78
CA ALA A 466 -20.58 -20.25 -30.35
C ALA A 466 -20.78 -20.51 -28.84
N GLY A 467 -20.31 -21.65 -28.34
CA GLY A 467 -20.28 -21.95 -26.90
C GLY A 467 -19.41 -20.96 -26.14
N ALA A 468 -18.20 -20.69 -26.62
CA ALA A 468 -17.29 -19.70 -26.01
C ALA A 468 -17.95 -18.31 -25.92
N PHE A 469 -18.52 -17.83 -27.03
CA PHE A 469 -19.23 -16.55 -27.11
C PHE A 469 -20.36 -16.44 -26.08
N LYS A 470 -21.14 -17.52 -25.91
CA LYS A 470 -22.23 -17.57 -24.93
C LYS A 470 -21.73 -17.38 -23.49
N TYR A 471 -20.64 -18.06 -23.11
CA TYR A 471 -20.10 -17.95 -21.75
C TYR A 471 -19.45 -16.57 -21.50
N TRP A 472 -18.72 -16.03 -22.47
CA TRP A 472 -18.16 -14.68 -22.34
C TRP A 472 -19.24 -13.60 -22.32
N THR A 473 -20.35 -13.76 -23.05
CA THR A 473 -21.49 -12.84 -22.96
C THR A 473 -22.04 -12.79 -21.54
N LYS A 474 -22.29 -13.97 -20.95
CA LYS A 474 -22.77 -14.08 -19.58
C LYS A 474 -21.80 -13.49 -18.55
N ALA A 475 -20.49 -13.67 -18.72
CA ALA A 475 -19.48 -13.10 -17.84
C ALA A 475 -19.33 -11.57 -18.01
N ALA A 476 -19.44 -11.07 -19.25
CA ALA A 476 -19.44 -9.64 -19.55
C ALA A 476 -20.65 -8.91 -18.95
N GLU A 477 -21.84 -9.53 -18.96
CA GLU A 477 -23.04 -9.02 -18.27
C GLU A 477 -22.82 -8.86 -16.76
N LEU A 478 -21.89 -9.61 -16.17
CA LEU A 478 -21.48 -9.53 -14.77
C LEU A 478 -20.31 -8.56 -14.55
N GLY A 479 -19.87 -7.85 -15.59
CA GLY A 479 -18.81 -6.84 -15.54
C GLY A 479 -17.39 -7.36 -15.74
N ASP A 480 -17.19 -8.59 -16.23
CA ASP A 480 -15.85 -9.15 -16.46
C ASP A 480 -15.17 -8.54 -17.70
N ALA A 481 -14.06 -7.84 -17.47
CA ALA A 481 -13.35 -7.10 -18.50
C ALA A 481 -12.60 -8.00 -19.52
N GLU A 482 -12.13 -9.18 -19.12
CA GLU A 482 -11.52 -10.14 -20.04
C GLU A 482 -12.57 -10.65 -21.05
N SER A 483 -13.78 -10.94 -20.57
CA SER A 483 -14.89 -11.36 -21.42
C SER A 483 -15.26 -10.29 -22.43
N HIS A 484 -15.29 -9.02 -22.03
CA HIS A 484 -15.44 -7.91 -22.98
C HIS A 484 -14.33 -7.93 -24.05
N PHE A 485 -13.07 -8.16 -23.69
CA PHE A 485 -12.00 -8.31 -24.68
C PHE A 485 -12.24 -9.49 -25.63
N HIS A 486 -12.60 -10.67 -25.14
CA HIS A 486 -12.90 -11.82 -26.00
C HIS A 486 -14.11 -11.62 -26.91
N LEU A 487 -15.17 -10.95 -26.43
CA LEU A 487 -16.32 -10.58 -27.26
C LEU A 487 -15.91 -9.62 -28.38
N SER A 488 -15.01 -8.67 -28.09
CA SER A 488 -14.50 -7.76 -29.12
C SER A 488 -13.77 -8.51 -30.24
N VAL A 489 -12.96 -9.51 -29.88
CA VAL A 489 -12.26 -10.37 -30.84
C VAL A 489 -13.26 -11.21 -31.64
N SER A 490 -14.29 -11.74 -30.98
CA SER A 490 -15.34 -12.52 -31.64
C SER A 490 -16.11 -11.71 -32.69
N TYR A 491 -16.46 -10.46 -32.36
CA TYR A 491 -17.11 -9.51 -33.28
C TYR A 491 -16.20 -9.02 -34.40
N HIS A 492 -14.88 -8.99 -34.19
CA HIS A 492 -13.91 -8.66 -35.22
C HIS A 492 -13.74 -9.81 -36.23
N ASP A 493 -13.50 -11.02 -35.72
CA ASP A 493 -13.18 -12.21 -36.51
C ASP A 493 -14.43 -12.89 -37.11
N GLY A 494 -15.63 -12.60 -36.60
CA GLY A 494 -16.86 -13.29 -36.98
C GLY A 494 -16.95 -14.73 -36.45
N LYS A 495 -16.25 -15.03 -35.35
CA LYS A 495 -16.22 -16.36 -34.73
C LYS A 495 -17.28 -16.47 -33.65
N GLY A 496 -18.24 -17.37 -33.83
CA GLY A 496 -19.35 -17.57 -32.90
C GLY A 496 -20.45 -16.49 -32.97
N VAL A 497 -20.24 -15.44 -33.76
CA VAL A 497 -21.18 -14.33 -33.99
C VAL A 497 -20.90 -13.68 -35.34
N GLN A 498 -21.88 -12.96 -35.93
CA GLN A 498 -21.64 -12.14 -37.11
C GLN A 498 -20.69 -10.97 -36.80
N THR A 499 -19.91 -10.56 -37.78
CA THR A 499 -18.98 -9.43 -37.64
C THR A 499 -19.73 -8.13 -37.36
N ASP A 500 -19.23 -7.34 -36.40
CA ASP A 500 -19.80 -6.05 -36.03
C ASP A 500 -18.72 -5.14 -35.43
N LEU A 501 -18.17 -4.24 -36.26
CA LEU A 501 -17.10 -3.34 -35.85
C LEU A 501 -17.54 -2.33 -34.78
N LYS A 502 -18.82 -1.97 -34.72
CA LYS A 502 -19.33 -1.07 -33.68
C LYS A 502 -19.35 -1.78 -32.33
N LYS A 503 -19.79 -3.03 -32.29
CA LYS A 503 -19.74 -3.86 -31.08
C LYS A 503 -18.31 -4.20 -30.69
N GLN A 504 -17.41 -4.43 -31.65
CA GLN A 504 -15.99 -4.58 -31.37
C GLN A 504 -15.47 -3.38 -30.56
N VAL A 505 -15.64 -2.15 -31.06
CA VAL A 505 -15.17 -0.94 -30.38
C VAL A 505 -15.85 -0.77 -29.02
N TYR A 506 -17.16 -0.99 -28.93
CA TYR A 506 -17.90 -0.93 -27.67
C TYR A 506 -17.32 -1.85 -26.59
N HIS A 507 -17.06 -3.12 -26.93
CA HIS A 507 -16.49 -4.07 -25.99
C HIS A 507 -15.03 -3.75 -25.65
N LEU A 508 -14.25 -3.25 -26.63
CA LEU A 508 -12.89 -2.78 -26.38
C LEU A 508 -12.86 -1.60 -25.39
N GLU A 509 -13.75 -0.62 -25.53
CA GLU A 509 -13.82 0.53 -24.64
C GLU A 509 -14.12 0.11 -23.19
N ILE A 510 -15.09 -0.78 -22.98
CA ILE A 510 -15.43 -1.28 -21.63
C ILE A 510 -14.23 -2.01 -21.01
N ALA A 511 -13.63 -2.95 -21.73
CA ALA A 511 -12.47 -3.68 -21.25
C ALA A 511 -11.29 -2.73 -20.96
N ALA A 512 -11.07 -1.74 -21.83
CA ALA A 512 -10.00 -0.77 -21.68
C ALA A 512 -10.20 0.10 -20.43
N ILE A 513 -11.42 0.64 -20.22
CA ILE A 513 -11.79 1.41 -19.01
C ILE A 513 -11.53 0.59 -17.74
N ALA A 514 -11.83 -0.70 -17.76
CA ALA A 514 -11.58 -1.63 -16.66
C ALA A 514 -10.11 -2.07 -16.51
N GLY A 515 -9.17 -1.51 -17.28
CA GLY A 515 -7.74 -1.79 -17.14
C GLY A 515 -7.23 -2.99 -17.93
N HIS A 516 -7.87 -3.33 -19.06
CA HIS A 516 -7.38 -4.37 -19.96
C HIS A 516 -6.30 -3.85 -20.92
N PRO A 517 -5.04 -4.32 -20.82
CA PRO A 517 -3.91 -3.79 -21.60
C PRO A 517 -4.07 -4.05 -23.10
N TYR A 518 -4.48 -5.26 -23.50
CA TYR A 518 -4.66 -5.60 -24.92
C TYR A 518 -5.85 -4.90 -25.56
N ALA A 519 -7.00 -4.78 -24.87
CA ALA A 519 -8.12 -3.99 -25.37
C ALA A 519 -7.71 -2.53 -25.60
N ARG A 520 -6.96 -1.96 -24.66
CA ARG A 520 -6.40 -0.61 -24.77
C ARG A 520 -5.42 -0.48 -25.94
N HIS A 521 -4.55 -1.46 -26.14
CA HIS A 521 -3.64 -1.52 -27.28
C HIS A 521 -4.42 -1.55 -28.61
N ASN A 522 -5.44 -2.40 -28.71
CA ASN A 522 -6.25 -2.55 -29.92
C ASN A 522 -7.01 -1.26 -30.26
N LEU A 523 -7.53 -0.54 -29.27
CA LEU A 523 -8.06 0.81 -29.49
C LEU A 523 -7.00 1.75 -30.05
N GLY A 524 -5.77 1.70 -29.52
CA GLY A 524 -4.65 2.47 -30.05
C GLY A 524 -4.28 2.13 -31.50
N CYS A 525 -4.57 0.92 -31.98
CA CYS A 525 -4.36 0.54 -33.38
C CYS A 525 -5.53 0.92 -34.30
N ILE A 526 -6.75 1.00 -33.77
CA ILE A 526 -7.98 1.26 -34.54
C ILE A 526 -8.32 2.75 -34.58
N ASP A 527 -7.89 3.54 -33.58
CA ASP A 527 -8.19 4.98 -33.53
C ASP A 527 -7.49 5.73 -34.68
N GLU A 528 -8.31 6.38 -35.50
CA GLU A 528 -7.86 7.11 -36.70
C GLU A 528 -7.10 8.40 -36.34
N MET A 529 -7.34 8.95 -35.15
CA MET A 529 -6.68 10.16 -34.69
C MET A 529 -5.40 9.81 -33.94
N ILE A 530 -4.25 10.20 -34.50
CA ILE A 530 -2.94 9.84 -33.95
C ILE A 530 -2.77 10.24 -32.48
N ASP A 531 -3.25 11.41 -32.06
CA ASP A 531 -3.13 11.88 -30.69
C ASP A 531 -3.90 11.00 -29.70
N ARG A 532 -5.06 10.48 -30.12
CA ARG A 532 -5.88 9.56 -29.33
C ARG A 532 -5.26 8.16 -29.31
N ALA A 533 -4.80 7.69 -30.47
CA ALA A 533 -4.08 6.43 -30.62
C ALA A 533 -2.87 6.37 -29.68
N VAL A 534 -2.06 7.43 -29.65
CA VAL A 534 -0.89 7.55 -28.77
C VAL A 534 -1.30 7.51 -27.29
N LYS A 535 -2.35 8.23 -26.87
CA LYS A 535 -2.85 8.17 -25.49
C LYS A 535 -3.26 6.75 -25.09
N HIS A 536 -3.99 6.03 -25.96
CA HIS A 536 -4.33 4.63 -25.71
C HIS A 536 -3.09 3.77 -25.51
N LEU A 537 -2.09 3.91 -26.39
CA LEU A 537 -0.87 3.13 -26.32
C LEU A 537 -0.04 3.45 -25.07
N ILE A 538 0.04 4.71 -24.63
CA ILE A 538 0.72 5.10 -23.39
C ILE A 538 0.02 4.46 -22.17
N ILE A 539 -1.30 4.52 -22.10
CA ILE A 539 -2.06 3.88 -21.00
C ILE A 539 -1.84 2.37 -21.02
N SER A 540 -1.86 1.74 -22.20
CA SER A 540 -1.61 0.30 -22.35
C SER A 540 -0.19 -0.08 -21.91
N ALA A 541 0.82 0.71 -22.29
CA ALA A 541 2.20 0.56 -21.85
C ALA A 541 2.33 0.68 -20.32
N ASN A 542 1.65 1.66 -19.71
CA ASN A 542 1.60 1.83 -18.25
C ASN A 542 0.91 0.67 -17.51
N LEU A 543 0.18 -0.20 -18.23
CA LEU A 543 -0.36 -1.45 -17.70
C LEU A 543 0.59 -2.65 -17.92
N GLY A 544 1.78 -2.43 -18.48
CA GLY A 544 2.80 -3.44 -18.73
C GLY A 544 2.66 -4.20 -20.06
N CYS A 545 1.99 -3.61 -21.06
CA CYS A 545 1.82 -4.21 -22.38
C CYS A 545 3.07 -4.03 -23.25
N ASP A 546 3.70 -5.12 -23.69
CA ASP A 546 4.91 -5.09 -24.51
C ASP A 546 4.61 -4.64 -25.95
N GLU A 547 3.47 -5.06 -26.50
CA GLU A 547 3.00 -4.72 -27.85
C GLU A 547 2.75 -3.21 -27.98
N ALA A 548 2.25 -2.56 -26.92
CA ALA A 548 2.07 -1.11 -26.89
C ALA A 548 3.40 -0.36 -26.95
N ILE A 549 4.44 -0.84 -26.26
CA ILE A 549 5.79 -0.26 -26.35
C ILE A 549 6.36 -0.41 -27.77
N GLN A 550 6.16 -1.56 -28.41
CA GLN A 550 6.59 -1.76 -29.80
C GLN A 550 5.89 -0.79 -30.74
N LYS A 551 4.58 -0.61 -30.59
CA LYS A 551 3.79 0.34 -31.39
C LYS A 551 4.19 1.79 -31.17
N LEU A 552 4.41 2.19 -29.91
CA LEU A 552 4.92 3.53 -29.58
C LEU A 552 6.32 3.76 -30.16
N LYS A 553 7.18 2.74 -30.16
CA LYS A 553 8.51 2.82 -30.78
C LYS A 553 8.43 3.05 -32.28
N GLU A 554 7.48 2.42 -32.97
CA GLU A 554 7.20 2.70 -34.38
C GLU A 554 6.75 4.16 -34.56
N HIS A 555 5.77 4.63 -33.81
CA HIS A 555 5.29 6.00 -33.90
C HIS A 555 6.36 7.05 -33.57
N TYR A 556 7.22 6.77 -32.59
CA TYR A 556 8.38 7.59 -32.25
C TYR A 556 9.37 7.71 -33.42
N LYS A 557 9.68 6.60 -34.11
CA LYS A 557 10.55 6.62 -35.31
C LYS A 557 10.01 7.50 -36.43
N TYR A 558 8.70 7.59 -36.57
CA TYR A 558 8.03 8.43 -37.57
C TYR A 558 7.72 9.85 -37.07
N GLY A 559 8.21 10.26 -35.90
CA GLY A 559 8.00 11.60 -35.35
C GLY A 559 6.56 11.88 -34.88
N LYS A 560 5.75 10.82 -34.68
CA LYS A 560 4.34 10.93 -34.24
C LYS A 560 4.18 10.91 -32.71
N VAL A 561 5.26 10.65 -31.97
CA VAL A 561 5.31 10.62 -30.50
C VAL A 561 6.53 11.41 -30.06
N SER A 562 6.39 12.23 -29.01
CA SER A 562 7.51 12.99 -28.46
C SER A 562 8.51 12.08 -27.73
N LYS A 563 9.74 12.55 -27.56
CA LYS A 563 10.76 11.80 -26.79
C LYS A 563 10.33 11.65 -25.33
N GLU A 564 9.72 12.69 -24.79
CA GLU A 564 9.22 12.79 -23.43
C GLU A 564 8.12 11.76 -23.17
N ASP A 565 7.14 11.67 -24.07
CA ASP A 565 6.02 10.72 -23.97
C ASP A 565 6.50 9.28 -24.11
N PHE A 566 7.39 9.01 -25.08
CA PHE A 566 7.94 7.67 -25.25
C PHE A 566 8.75 7.23 -24.02
N ALA A 567 9.56 8.14 -23.45
CA ALA A 567 10.30 7.87 -22.22
C ALA A 567 9.38 7.68 -21.01
N ALA A 568 8.28 8.43 -20.91
CA ALA A 568 7.28 8.26 -19.86
C ALA A 568 6.58 6.89 -19.96
N ALA A 569 6.19 6.49 -21.17
CA ALA A 569 5.57 5.17 -21.41
C ALA A 569 6.52 4.02 -21.05
N LEU A 570 7.81 4.13 -21.39
CA LEU A 570 8.82 3.15 -20.99
C LEU A 570 8.97 3.05 -19.46
N ARG A 571 9.02 4.18 -18.75
CA ARG A 571 9.09 4.19 -17.28
C ARG A 571 7.87 3.54 -16.64
N GLY A 572 6.67 3.90 -17.12
CA GLY A 572 5.42 3.33 -16.61
C GLY A 572 5.32 1.83 -16.89
N HIS A 573 5.73 1.39 -18.09
CA HIS A 573 5.83 -0.03 -18.43
C HIS A 573 6.78 -0.79 -17.51
N HIS A 574 8.01 -0.28 -17.30
CA HIS A 574 8.96 -0.90 -16.38
C HIS A 574 8.41 -1.00 -14.96
N ALA A 575 7.80 0.08 -14.43
CA ALA A 575 7.18 0.06 -13.12
C ALA A 575 6.06 -0.99 -13.01
N ALA A 576 5.20 -1.12 -14.03
CA ALA A 576 4.11 -2.09 -14.06
C ALA A 576 4.60 -3.54 -14.13
N VAL A 577 5.70 -3.79 -14.86
CA VAL A 577 6.35 -5.10 -14.94
C VAL A 577 7.07 -5.43 -13.63
N ASP A 578 7.81 -4.48 -13.06
CA ASP A 578 8.55 -4.65 -11.81
C ASP A 578 7.64 -4.93 -10.63
N ALA A 579 6.48 -4.28 -10.56
CA ALA A 579 5.45 -4.54 -9.56
C ALA A 579 4.92 -5.99 -9.58
N THR A 580 5.17 -6.75 -10.66
CA THR A 580 4.78 -8.17 -10.74
C THR A 580 5.86 -9.15 -10.30
N LYS A 581 7.07 -8.69 -10.00
CA LYS A 581 8.19 -9.58 -9.69
C LYS A 581 8.11 -10.09 -8.25
N SER A 582 8.39 -11.37 -8.06
CA SER A 582 8.67 -11.96 -6.75
C SER A 582 9.62 -13.15 -6.89
N PRO A 583 10.39 -13.49 -5.84
CA PRO A 583 11.25 -14.67 -5.84
C PRO A 583 10.50 -15.95 -6.26
N GLN A 584 9.31 -16.17 -5.70
CA GLN A 584 8.50 -17.36 -5.98
C GLN A 584 8.03 -17.43 -7.44
N ARG A 585 7.73 -16.28 -8.07
CA ARG A 585 7.39 -16.24 -9.50
C ARG A 585 8.60 -16.56 -10.39
N ARG A 586 9.81 -16.18 -9.99
CA ARG A 586 11.05 -16.55 -10.69
C ARG A 586 11.33 -18.04 -10.59
N GLU A 587 11.28 -18.59 -9.38
CA GLU A 587 11.44 -20.02 -9.13
C GLU A 587 10.43 -20.86 -9.93
N ALA A 588 9.15 -20.46 -9.92
CA ALA A 588 8.11 -21.14 -10.69
C ALA A 588 8.36 -21.10 -12.21
N ALA A 589 8.91 -19.99 -12.73
CA ALA A 589 9.23 -19.86 -14.14
C ALA A 589 10.41 -20.77 -14.53
N GLU A 590 11.46 -20.82 -13.72
CA GLU A 590 12.62 -21.70 -13.90
C GLU A 590 12.21 -23.18 -13.86
N ALA A 591 11.36 -23.57 -12.91
CA ALA A 591 10.84 -24.93 -12.81
C ALA A 591 10.01 -25.32 -14.05
N SER A 592 9.20 -24.41 -14.57
CA SER A 592 8.42 -24.65 -15.79
C SER A 592 9.28 -24.77 -17.05
N MET A 593 10.45 -24.13 -17.11
CA MET A 593 11.38 -24.27 -18.24
C MET A 593 12.07 -25.63 -18.24
N TYR A 594 12.43 -26.15 -17.05
CA TYR A 594 13.02 -27.48 -16.91
C TYR A 594 12.06 -28.59 -17.37
N MET A 595 10.77 -28.50 -17.03
CA MET A 595 9.75 -29.49 -17.40
C MET A 595 9.37 -29.49 -18.89
N ARG A 596 9.73 -28.46 -19.67
CA ARG A 596 9.51 -28.42 -21.13
C ARG A 596 10.70 -28.94 -21.94
N ARG A 597 11.84 -29.21 -21.30
CA ARG A 597 13.06 -29.74 -21.93
C ARG A 597 13.16 -31.27 -21.89
N PHE A 598 12.23 -31.92 -21.21
CA PHE A 598 11.97 -33.36 -21.21
C PHE A 598 10.58 -33.59 -21.80
#